data_AF-A0A6A4G7W2-F1
#
_entry.id   AF-A0A6A4G7W2-F1
#
_cell.length_a   1.000
_cell.length_b   1.000
_cell.length_c   1.000
_cell.angle_alpha   90.00
_cell.angle_beta   90.00
_cell.angle_gamma   90.00
#
_symmetry.space_group_name_H-M   'P 1'
#
loop_
_entity.id
_entity.type
_entity.pdbx_description
1 polymer ?
#
loop_
_entity_poly.entity_id
_entity_poly.type
_entity_poly.pdbx_seq_one_letter_code
_entity_poly.pdbx_strand_id
1 'polypeptide(L)'
;MELELSRRCRRIVRVAEFVTVGAAALSGSSAVRTGNGSGAASVAGDRTPLFAGYVEVLHARNAWLAVRVDIWTSRDTCFRQVKAASAYLHESLNDVALGVPTGEAMNKLQQVKPLRINVSSRGDELPALTGDELTATLEEVVTQLIDAFQEMQVQALQAATSQRAKFEYEILQHHPDLEVLVLTSSRTVSYALFALPLLGEKSQWDPKKLLDAEDPELVFLSDGFQAPNFSAATDALTIFIGYPLKDEEEMKLDGAWPLFVEWPARMMLSSQVTQTPPSSKAQSSVELIASCKEMFLQQWRRRKDFIAELRRHVIVLEYDAVDFSQVFFMLQEQLDAQSPLRIIVLRLQFSAAFFLTNCMSDLQLTLLDGEGAADSVVVALGVSSPLPSPDAAADSKAGVAQFLESTRKSLLRHFYGE
;
A
#
# COMPACT_ATOMS: atom_id res chain seq x y z
N MET A 1 -5.08 10.56 -16.76
CA MET A 1 -5.29 9.18 -17.25
C MET A 1 -4.73 8.16 -16.26
N GLU A 2 -3.43 8.12 -15.95
CA GLU A 2 -2.85 7.13 -15.01
C GLU A 2 -3.50 7.10 -13.63
N LEU A 3 -3.79 8.28 -13.05
CA LEU A 3 -4.48 8.39 -11.77
C LEU A 3 -5.92 7.82 -11.83
N GLU A 4 -6.60 8.04 -12.95
CA GLU A 4 -7.96 7.53 -13.18
C GLU A 4 -7.95 6.02 -13.45
N LEU A 5 -7.00 5.52 -14.24
CA LEU A 5 -6.78 4.07 -14.41
C LEU A 5 -6.45 3.41 -13.08
N SER A 6 -5.57 4.02 -12.29
CA SER A 6 -5.19 3.48 -10.99
C SER A 6 -6.38 3.41 -10.04
N ARG A 7 -7.25 4.44 -10.06
CA ARG A 7 -8.50 4.48 -9.30
C ARG A 7 -9.49 3.39 -9.74
N ARG A 8 -9.70 3.21 -11.05
CA ARG A 8 -10.64 2.22 -11.60
C ARG A 8 -10.16 0.79 -11.42
N CYS A 9 -8.88 0.53 -11.68
CA CYS A 9 -8.26 -0.77 -11.52
C CYS A 9 -7.90 -1.11 -10.06
N ARG A 10 -7.98 -0.13 -9.14
CA ARG A 10 -7.55 -0.25 -7.73
C ARG A 10 -6.11 -0.76 -7.59
N ARG A 11 -5.24 -0.32 -8.51
CA ARG A 11 -3.84 -0.75 -8.65
C ARG A 11 -3.00 0.43 -9.06
N ILE A 12 -1.69 0.38 -8.85
CA ILE A 12 -0.79 1.38 -9.43
C ILE A 12 -0.61 1.05 -10.91
N VAL A 13 -1.04 1.96 -11.78
CA VAL A 13 -0.93 1.85 -13.24
C VAL A 13 -0.06 2.97 -13.78
N ARG A 14 0.89 2.63 -14.65
CA ARG A 14 1.73 3.54 -15.41
C ARG A 14 1.45 3.38 -16.89
N VAL A 15 1.46 4.48 -17.64
CA VAL A 15 1.23 4.47 -19.08
C VAL A 15 2.31 5.31 -19.75
N ALA A 16 3.10 4.66 -20.61
CA ALA A 16 4.09 5.31 -21.46
C ALA A 16 3.62 5.24 -22.91
N GLU A 17 3.14 6.37 -23.45
CA GLU A 17 2.75 6.48 -24.85
C GLU A 17 3.97 6.65 -25.75
N PHE A 18 4.01 5.92 -26.86
CA PHE A 18 4.98 6.18 -27.91
C PHE A 18 4.52 7.40 -28.70
N VAL A 19 5.37 8.43 -28.77
CA VAL A 19 5.17 9.53 -29.71
C VAL A 19 5.20 8.94 -31.11
N THR A 20 4.02 8.88 -31.75
CA THR A 20 3.88 8.49 -33.15
C THR A 20 4.47 9.60 -34.02
N VAL A 21 5.80 9.58 -34.21
CA VAL A 21 6.44 10.42 -35.23
C VAL A 21 5.85 9.99 -36.57
N GLY A 22 5.13 10.91 -37.19
CA GLY A 22 4.12 10.62 -38.22
C GLY A 22 4.57 9.70 -39.35
N ALA A 23 3.63 8.87 -39.80
CA ALA A 23 3.48 8.28 -41.14
C ALA A 23 4.68 7.59 -41.86
N ALA A 24 5.90 7.56 -41.32
CA ALA A 24 7.08 7.12 -42.06
C ALA A 24 7.72 5.78 -41.58
N ALA A 25 7.18 5.13 -40.55
CA ALA A 25 7.73 3.86 -40.03
C ALA A 25 6.93 2.60 -40.46
N LEU A 26 6.18 2.68 -41.56
CA LEU A 26 5.59 1.51 -42.24
C LEU A 26 6.66 0.75 -43.02
N SER A 27 7.65 0.17 -42.35
CA SER A 27 8.38 -0.97 -42.92
C SER A 27 9.11 -1.75 -41.83
N GLY A 28 8.60 -2.93 -41.52
CA GLY A 28 9.40 -3.99 -40.94
C GLY A 28 9.26 -4.19 -39.43
N SER A 29 8.22 -4.92 -39.02
CA SER A 29 8.33 -5.83 -37.87
C SER A 29 7.22 -6.89 -37.94
N SER A 30 7.67 -8.11 -38.25
CA SER A 30 7.03 -9.43 -38.19
C SER A 30 5.54 -9.50 -37.80
N ALA A 31 4.72 -9.90 -38.77
CA ALA A 31 3.34 -10.34 -38.55
C ALA A 31 3.32 -11.75 -37.94
N VAL A 32 2.53 -11.97 -36.87
CA VAL A 32 2.30 -13.33 -36.33
C VAL A 32 0.83 -13.59 -35.99
N ARG A 33 0.31 -14.61 -36.70
CA ARG A 33 -0.78 -15.59 -36.49
C ARG A 33 -2.06 -15.17 -35.75
N THR A 34 -3.12 -14.94 -36.55
CA THR A 34 -4.52 -15.09 -36.14
C THR A 34 -4.95 -16.56 -36.20
N GLY A 35 -5.44 -17.11 -35.09
CA GLY A 35 -6.27 -18.32 -35.10
C GLY A 35 -7.62 -18.03 -35.75
N ASN A 36 -8.17 -19.05 -36.43
CA ASN A 36 -9.35 -18.96 -37.30
C ASN A 36 -10.56 -18.28 -36.65
N GLY A 37 -10.77 -17.02 -37.02
CA GLY A 37 -11.98 -16.25 -36.79
C GLY A 37 -12.06 -15.20 -37.89
N SER A 38 -13.04 -15.35 -38.78
CA SER A 38 -13.26 -14.55 -39.97
C SER A 38 -13.19 -13.04 -39.73
N GLY A 39 -12.29 -12.34 -40.42
CA GLY A 39 -12.44 -10.89 -40.66
C GLY A 39 -11.18 -10.03 -40.73
N ALA A 40 -10.02 -10.46 -40.25
CA ALA A 40 -8.82 -9.62 -40.21
C ALA A 40 -7.63 -10.25 -40.96
N ALA A 41 -7.83 -10.58 -42.23
CA ALA A 41 -6.71 -10.79 -43.13
C ALA A 41 -5.99 -9.46 -43.36
N SER A 42 -4.66 -9.48 -43.34
CA SER A 42 -3.80 -8.33 -43.59
C SER A 42 -4.13 -7.65 -44.92
N VAL A 43 -4.65 -6.43 -44.86
CA VAL A 43 -4.63 -5.50 -45.99
C VAL A 43 -3.75 -4.34 -45.57
N ALA A 44 -2.68 -4.10 -46.33
CA ALA A 44 -1.73 -3.01 -46.15
C ALA A 44 -2.29 -1.64 -46.60
N GLY A 45 -3.57 -1.38 -46.35
CA GLY A 45 -4.25 -0.14 -46.69
C GLY A 45 -5.27 0.23 -45.62
N ASP A 46 -5.26 1.49 -45.19
CA ASP A 46 -6.13 2.13 -44.20
C ASP A 46 -6.10 1.55 -42.78
N ARG A 47 -4.92 1.63 -42.13
CA ARG A 47 -4.83 1.60 -40.67
C ARG A 47 -4.35 2.96 -40.16
N THR A 48 -5.19 3.66 -39.41
CA THR A 48 -4.79 4.89 -38.74
C THR A 48 -4.49 4.58 -37.27
N PRO A 49 -3.24 4.73 -36.80
CA PRO A 49 -2.91 4.49 -35.40
C PRO A 49 -3.59 5.53 -34.51
N LEU A 50 -4.27 5.08 -33.47
CA LEU A 50 -4.93 5.93 -32.47
C LEU A 50 -4.12 6.04 -31.18
N PHE A 51 -3.46 4.94 -30.80
CA PHE A 51 -2.65 4.84 -29.60
C PHE A 51 -1.64 3.72 -29.79
N ALA A 52 -0.42 3.93 -29.32
CA ALA A 52 0.56 2.88 -29.14
C ALA A 52 1.37 3.19 -27.90
N GLY A 53 1.47 2.25 -26.96
CA GLY A 53 2.20 2.50 -25.72
C GLY A 53 2.38 1.27 -24.86
N TYR A 54 3.18 1.43 -23.81
CA TYR A 54 3.27 0.48 -22.72
C TYR A 54 2.28 0.86 -21.62
N VAL A 55 1.58 -0.15 -21.11
CA VAL A 55 0.81 -0.07 -19.87
C VAL A 55 1.44 -1.02 -18.89
N GLU A 56 1.83 -0.50 -17.73
CA GLU A 56 2.40 -1.26 -16.64
C GLU A 56 1.44 -1.23 -15.45
N VAL A 57 1.21 -2.38 -14.84
CA VAL A 57 0.41 -2.48 -13.61
C VAL A 57 1.19 -3.21 -12.53
N LEU A 58 1.16 -2.67 -11.32
CA LEU A 58 1.79 -3.29 -10.16
C LEU A 58 0.87 -4.34 -9.54
N HIS A 59 1.29 -5.60 -9.61
CA HIS A 59 0.64 -6.77 -9.04
C HIS A 59 1.39 -7.24 -7.79
N ALA A 60 0.65 -7.56 -6.72
CA ALA A 60 1.18 -8.00 -5.43
C ALA A 60 2.28 -7.10 -4.85
N ARG A 61 2.28 -5.80 -5.17
CA ARG A 61 3.34 -4.79 -4.89
C ARG A 61 4.77 -5.13 -5.32
N ASN A 62 5.02 -6.33 -5.78
CA ASN A 62 6.35 -6.86 -6.04
C ASN A 62 6.58 -7.16 -7.52
N ALA A 63 5.54 -7.21 -8.36
CA ALA A 63 5.67 -7.52 -9.78
C ALA A 63 5.01 -6.47 -10.67
N TRP A 64 5.78 -5.87 -11.58
CA TRP A 64 5.24 -5.07 -12.66
C TRP A 64 4.87 -5.97 -13.83
N LEU A 65 3.60 -5.91 -14.24
CA LEU A 65 3.10 -6.53 -15.46
C LEU A 65 3.05 -5.46 -16.54
N ALA A 66 3.90 -5.59 -17.56
CA ALA A 66 4.00 -4.63 -18.66
C ALA A 66 3.44 -5.24 -19.95
N VAL A 67 2.56 -4.49 -20.62
CA VAL A 67 2.00 -4.86 -21.93
C VAL A 67 2.17 -3.74 -22.93
N ARG A 68 2.50 -4.11 -24.17
CA ARG A 68 2.43 -3.19 -25.31
C ARG A 68 1.05 -3.26 -25.93
N VAL A 69 0.34 -2.14 -25.94
CA VAL A 69 -1.01 -2.02 -26.51
C VAL A 69 -0.95 -1.13 -27.74
N ASP A 70 -1.48 -1.63 -28.85
CA ASP A 70 -1.67 -0.87 -30.09
C ASP A 70 -3.18 -0.78 -30.37
N ILE A 71 -3.68 0.44 -30.61
CA ILE A 71 -5.08 0.72 -31.00
C ILE A 71 -5.06 1.46 -32.33
N TRP A 72 -5.90 1.02 -33.27
CA TRP A 72 -5.99 1.63 -34.59
C TRP A 72 -7.42 1.57 -35.11
N THR A 73 -7.75 2.46 -36.04
CA THR A 73 -8.97 2.34 -36.85
C THR A 73 -8.67 1.70 -38.19
N SER A 74 -9.66 0.99 -38.71
CA SER A 74 -9.73 0.66 -40.12
C SER A 74 -11.16 0.89 -40.57
N ARG A 75 -11.36 1.85 -41.49
CA ARG A 75 -12.69 2.37 -41.83
C ARG A 75 -13.40 2.87 -40.56
N ASP A 76 -14.61 2.38 -40.29
CA ASP A 76 -15.47 2.82 -39.18
C ASP A 76 -15.26 2.05 -37.87
N THR A 77 -14.36 1.07 -37.86
CA THR A 77 -14.16 0.18 -36.69
C THR A 77 -12.82 0.43 -36.03
N CYS A 78 -12.85 0.61 -34.71
CA CYS A 78 -11.65 0.61 -33.86
C CYS A 78 -11.24 -0.82 -33.49
N PHE A 79 -9.94 -1.08 -33.46
CA PHE A 79 -9.36 -2.35 -33.06
C PHE A 79 -8.27 -2.14 -32.01
N ARG A 80 -8.12 -3.11 -31.11
CA ARG A 80 -7.05 -3.19 -30.12
C ARG A 80 -6.28 -4.51 -30.30
N GLN A 81 -4.98 -4.47 -30.07
CA GLN A 81 -4.15 -5.66 -29.92
C GLN A 81 -3.07 -5.46 -28.84
N VAL A 82 -2.83 -6.49 -28.04
CA VAL A 82 -1.63 -6.58 -27.20
C VAL A 82 -0.51 -7.25 -27.99
N LYS A 83 0.60 -6.56 -28.23
CA LYS A 83 1.71 -7.07 -29.04
C LYS A 83 2.76 -7.84 -28.23
N ALA A 84 2.94 -7.47 -26.99
CA ALA A 84 3.90 -8.08 -26.10
C ALA A 84 3.40 -7.96 -24.66
N ALA A 85 3.79 -8.93 -23.83
CA ALA A 85 3.55 -8.94 -22.40
C ALA A 85 4.82 -9.43 -21.70
N SER A 86 5.16 -8.84 -20.56
CA SER A 86 6.29 -9.22 -19.73
C SER A 86 5.97 -8.96 -18.27
N ALA A 87 6.64 -9.67 -17.37
CA ALA A 87 6.57 -9.44 -15.93
C ALA A 87 8.00 -9.28 -15.38
N TYR A 88 8.20 -8.33 -14.47
CA TYR A 88 9.48 -8.11 -13.79
C TYR A 88 9.27 -7.66 -12.34
N LEU A 89 10.25 -7.91 -11.47
CA LEU A 89 10.15 -7.57 -10.05
C LEU A 89 10.37 -6.06 -9.84
N HIS A 90 9.63 -5.48 -8.89
CA HIS A 90 9.76 -4.08 -8.51
C HIS A 90 11.13 -3.79 -7.89
N GLU A 91 11.58 -4.69 -7.01
CA GLU A 91 12.92 -4.69 -6.44
C GLU A 91 13.71 -5.88 -7.00
N SER A 92 14.87 -5.58 -7.59
CA SER A 92 15.79 -6.57 -8.13
C SER A 92 16.50 -7.30 -7.00
N LEU A 93 15.87 -8.33 -6.43
CA LEU A 93 16.60 -9.35 -5.70
C LEU A 93 17.36 -10.19 -6.72
N ASN A 94 18.69 -10.07 -6.71
CA ASN A 94 19.56 -10.89 -7.54
C ASN A 94 19.17 -12.37 -7.35
N ASP A 95 18.99 -13.08 -8.46
CA ASP A 95 18.66 -14.52 -8.55
C ASP A 95 17.18 -14.94 -8.47
N VAL A 96 16.21 -14.02 -8.31
CA VAL A 96 14.77 -14.37 -8.35
C VAL A 96 14.15 -14.02 -9.70
N ALA A 97 13.48 -14.99 -10.32
CA ALA A 97 12.82 -14.88 -11.61
C ALA A 97 11.30 -15.07 -11.49
N LEU A 98 10.57 -14.25 -12.26
CA LEU A 98 9.15 -14.43 -12.51
C LEU A 98 8.94 -15.26 -13.78
N GLY A 99 7.93 -16.13 -13.75
CA GLY A 99 7.43 -16.73 -14.98
C GLY A 99 6.96 -15.66 -15.95
N VAL A 100 7.34 -15.79 -17.23
CA VAL A 100 6.80 -14.92 -18.29
C VAL A 100 5.32 -15.27 -18.47
N PRO A 101 4.41 -14.27 -18.48
CA PRO A 101 3.01 -14.53 -18.78
C PRO A 101 2.87 -15.27 -20.12
N THR A 102 2.48 -16.54 -20.04
CA THR A 102 2.32 -17.45 -21.18
C THR A 102 1.07 -18.31 -20.97
N GLY A 103 0.53 -18.90 -22.04
CA GLY A 103 -0.65 -19.75 -21.96
C GLY A 103 -1.86 -19.19 -22.70
N GLU A 104 -3.00 -19.90 -22.60
CA GLU A 104 -4.20 -19.62 -23.40
C GLU A 104 -4.79 -18.23 -23.12
N ALA A 105 -4.84 -17.80 -21.85
CA ALA A 105 -5.34 -16.48 -21.46
C ALA A 105 -4.48 -15.34 -22.05
N MET A 106 -3.14 -15.48 -22.04
CA MET A 106 -2.25 -14.49 -22.64
C MET A 106 -2.33 -14.49 -24.17
N ASN A 107 -2.49 -15.67 -24.78
CA ASN A 107 -2.74 -15.78 -26.22
C ASN A 107 -4.06 -15.10 -26.63
N LYS A 108 -5.11 -15.16 -25.79
CA LYS A 108 -6.37 -14.43 -26.01
C LYS A 108 -6.19 -12.92 -25.93
N LEU A 109 -5.33 -12.40 -25.05
CA LEU A 109 -4.99 -10.97 -24.98
C LEU A 109 -4.31 -10.44 -26.25
N GLN A 110 -3.50 -11.30 -26.90
CA GLN A 110 -2.78 -10.95 -28.13
C GLN A 110 -3.63 -10.99 -29.40
N GLN A 111 -4.88 -11.48 -29.30
CA GLN A 111 -5.82 -11.46 -30.41
C GLN A 111 -6.29 -10.02 -30.69
N VAL A 112 -6.53 -9.74 -31.97
CA VAL A 112 -7.12 -8.47 -32.39
C VAL A 112 -8.59 -8.46 -31.96
N LYS A 113 -8.97 -7.48 -31.12
CA LYS A 113 -10.35 -7.30 -30.67
C LYS A 113 -10.96 -6.03 -31.27
N PRO A 114 -12.18 -6.08 -31.83
CA PRO A 114 -12.91 -4.89 -32.19
C PRO A 114 -13.38 -4.17 -30.92
N LEU A 115 -13.23 -2.85 -30.87
CA LEU A 115 -13.72 -2.00 -29.80
C LEU A 115 -15.13 -1.50 -30.14
N ARG A 116 -15.99 -1.37 -29.13
CA ARG A 116 -17.34 -0.78 -29.29
C ARG A 116 -17.28 0.75 -29.33
N ILE A 117 -16.42 1.28 -30.20
CA ILE A 117 -16.22 2.71 -30.40
C ILE A 117 -16.69 3.02 -31.81
N ASN A 118 -17.74 3.82 -31.93
CA ASN A 118 -18.26 4.21 -33.22
C ASN A 118 -17.51 5.46 -33.72
N VAL A 119 -16.68 5.29 -34.74
CA VAL A 119 -15.92 6.40 -35.36
C VAL A 119 -16.77 7.08 -36.43
N SER A 120 -17.75 6.38 -37.02
CA SER A 120 -18.62 6.91 -38.08
C SER A 120 -19.48 8.10 -37.64
N SER A 121 -19.71 8.27 -36.33
CA SER A 121 -20.51 9.37 -35.78
C SER A 121 -19.73 10.67 -35.53
N ARG A 122 -18.42 10.71 -35.85
CA ARG A 122 -17.53 11.83 -35.47
C ARG A 122 -17.28 12.89 -36.55
N GLY A 123 -17.88 12.74 -37.74
CA GLY A 123 -17.72 13.72 -38.83
C GLY A 123 -16.28 13.80 -39.36
N ASP A 124 -15.86 15.00 -39.79
CA ASP A 124 -14.55 15.29 -40.40
C ASP A 124 -13.38 15.45 -39.38
N GLU A 125 -13.64 15.30 -38.08
CA GLU A 125 -12.58 15.37 -37.07
C GLU A 125 -11.67 14.14 -37.13
N LEU A 126 -10.35 14.37 -36.94
CA LEU A 126 -9.36 13.28 -36.90
C LEU A 126 -9.84 12.17 -35.95
N PRO A 127 -9.69 10.89 -36.32
CA PRO A 127 -10.08 9.79 -35.46
C PRO A 127 -9.12 9.79 -34.27
N ALA A 128 -9.48 10.47 -33.19
CA ALA A 128 -8.73 10.50 -31.95
C ALA A 128 -9.62 9.92 -30.85
N LEU A 129 -9.09 9.02 -30.03
CA LEU A 129 -9.84 8.51 -28.89
C LEU A 129 -10.09 9.63 -27.88
N THR A 130 -11.29 9.69 -27.31
CA THR A 130 -11.50 10.53 -26.13
C THR A 130 -10.73 9.96 -24.94
N GLY A 131 -10.42 10.81 -23.96
CA GLY A 131 -9.73 10.36 -22.75
C GLY A 131 -10.46 9.23 -22.02
N ASP A 132 -11.79 9.26 -22.01
CA ASP A 132 -12.62 8.23 -21.37
C ASP A 132 -12.63 6.90 -22.14
N GLU A 133 -12.69 6.94 -23.47
CA GLU A 133 -12.65 5.74 -24.30
C GLU A 133 -11.29 5.05 -24.24
N LEU A 134 -10.21 5.83 -24.26
CA LEU A 134 -8.86 5.31 -24.06
C LEU A 134 -8.74 4.70 -22.66
N THR A 135 -9.18 5.42 -21.62
CA THR A 135 -9.14 4.93 -20.23
C THR A 135 -9.93 3.63 -20.07
N ALA A 136 -11.16 3.54 -20.58
CA ALA A 136 -11.97 2.33 -20.50
C ALA A 136 -11.36 1.16 -21.28
N THR A 137 -10.77 1.44 -22.45
CA THR A 137 -10.09 0.40 -23.25
C THR A 137 -8.87 -0.14 -22.52
N LEU A 138 -8.05 0.73 -21.93
CA LEU A 138 -6.84 0.35 -21.19
C LEU A 138 -7.18 -0.34 -19.87
N GLU A 139 -8.23 0.09 -19.17
CA GLU A 139 -8.79 -0.60 -18.00
C GLU A 139 -9.12 -2.07 -18.32
N GLU A 140 -9.83 -2.32 -19.43
CA GLU A 140 -10.11 -3.70 -19.88
C GLU A 140 -8.82 -4.48 -20.21
N VAL A 141 -7.77 -3.84 -20.74
CA VAL A 141 -6.47 -4.49 -20.95
C VAL A 141 -5.89 -4.93 -19.61
N VAL A 142 -5.83 -4.01 -18.66
CA VAL A 142 -5.20 -4.20 -17.35
C VAL A 142 -5.91 -5.32 -16.59
N THR A 143 -7.25 -5.31 -16.55
CA THR A 143 -8.03 -6.38 -15.90
C THR A 143 -7.73 -7.74 -16.54
N GLN A 144 -7.80 -7.86 -17.87
CA GLN A 144 -7.50 -9.12 -18.56
C GLN A 144 -6.08 -9.61 -18.29
N LEU A 145 -5.11 -8.68 -18.25
CA LEU A 145 -3.70 -9.00 -17.97
C LEU A 145 -3.52 -9.56 -16.55
N ILE A 146 -4.15 -8.91 -15.57
CA ILE A 146 -4.11 -9.37 -14.17
C ILE A 146 -4.75 -10.75 -14.05
N ASP A 147 -5.94 -10.95 -14.63
CA ASP A 147 -6.64 -12.25 -14.58
C ASP A 147 -5.79 -13.37 -15.20
N ALA A 148 -5.21 -13.11 -16.38
CA ALA A 148 -4.35 -14.07 -17.08
C ALA A 148 -3.07 -14.39 -16.30
N PHE A 149 -2.46 -13.38 -15.68
CA PHE A 149 -1.27 -13.57 -14.86
C PHE A 149 -1.59 -14.35 -13.58
N GLN A 150 -2.65 -13.97 -12.87
CA GLN A 150 -3.11 -14.65 -11.67
C GLN A 150 -3.43 -16.12 -11.95
N GLU A 151 -4.11 -16.43 -13.06
CA GLU A 151 -4.38 -17.82 -13.48
C GLU A 151 -3.08 -18.62 -13.65
N MET A 152 -2.08 -18.05 -14.31
CA MET A 152 -0.77 -18.67 -14.47
C MET A 152 -0.05 -18.90 -13.14
N GLN A 153 -0.08 -17.93 -12.22
CA GLN A 153 0.52 -18.05 -10.89
C GLN A 153 -0.14 -19.16 -10.07
N VAL A 154 -1.48 -19.25 -10.11
CA VAL A 154 -2.24 -20.30 -9.46
C VAL A 154 -1.95 -21.66 -10.08
N GLN A 155 -1.86 -21.78 -11.41
CA GLN A 155 -1.47 -23.04 -12.07
C GLN A 155 -0.08 -23.50 -11.64
N ALA A 156 0.89 -22.58 -11.56
CA ALA A 156 2.24 -22.88 -11.08
C ALA A 156 2.24 -23.36 -9.61
N LEU A 157 1.44 -22.73 -8.75
CA LEU A 157 1.24 -23.16 -7.38
C LEU A 157 0.60 -24.56 -7.29
N GLN A 158 -0.42 -24.83 -8.10
CA GLN A 158 -1.11 -26.13 -8.13
C GLN A 158 -0.22 -27.26 -8.66
N ALA A 159 0.72 -26.95 -9.55
CA ALA A 159 1.73 -27.88 -10.05
C ALA A 159 2.87 -28.16 -9.05
N ALA A 160 3.04 -27.30 -8.03
CA ALA A 160 4.09 -27.45 -7.03
C ALA A 160 3.91 -28.73 -6.20
N THR A 161 4.97 -29.21 -5.54
CA THR A 161 4.86 -30.38 -4.66
C THR A 161 4.34 -30.02 -3.27
N SER A 162 4.46 -28.74 -2.87
CA SER A 162 4.09 -28.35 -1.51
C SER A 162 2.61 -28.48 -1.19
N GLN A 163 2.29 -29.42 -0.29
CA GLN A 163 0.92 -29.59 0.21
C GLN A 163 0.47 -28.41 1.07
N ARG A 164 1.40 -27.82 1.85
CA ARG A 164 1.08 -26.69 2.72
C ARG A 164 0.67 -25.46 1.92
N ALA A 165 1.42 -25.12 0.88
CA ALA A 165 1.12 -23.95 0.04
C ALA A 165 -0.25 -24.10 -0.67
N LYS A 166 -0.57 -25.32 -1.14
CA LYS A 166 -1.87 -25.62 -1.77
C LYS A 166 -3.02 -25.51 -0.77
N PHE A 167 -2.88 -26.11 0.41
CA PHE A 167 -3.89 -26.05 1.47
C PHE A 167 -4.20 -24.60 1.89
N GLU A 168 -3.16 -23.78 2.08
CA GLU A 168 -3.35 -22.38 2.46
C GLU A 168 -4.02 -21.56 1.34
N TYR A 169 -3.70 -21.85 0.07
CA TYR A 169 -4.41 -21.25 -1.05
C TYR A 169 -5.88 -21.65 -1.10
N GLU A 170 -6.22 -22.92 -0.86
CA GLU A 170 -7.61 -23.38 -0.84
C GLU A 170 -8.47 -22.65 0.21
N ILE A 171 -7.87 -22.29 1.35
CA ILE A 171 -8.52 -21.50 2.39
C ILE A 171 -8.69 -20.04 1.95
N LEU A 172 -7.68 -19.46 1.29
CA LEU A 172 -7.63 -18.03 0.97
C LEU A 172 -8.23 -17.65 -0.38
N GLN A 173 -8.41 -18.59 -1.32
CA GLN A 173 -8.83 -18.31 -2.71
C GLN A 173 -10.17 -17.58 -2.85
N HIS A 174 -11.00 -17.60 -1.81
CA HIS A 174 -12.28 -16.88 -1.78
C HIS A 174 -12.15 -15.43 -1.29
N HIS A 175 -10.97 -15.01 -0.85
CA HIS A 175 -10.72 -13.62 -0.48
C HIS A 175 -10.61 -12.77 -1.76
N PRO A 176 -11.46 -11.73 -1.93
CA PRO A 176 -11.61 -11.01 -3.20
C PRO A 176 -10.33 -10.31 -3.66
N ASP A 177 -9.48 -9.89 -2.71
CA ASP A 177 -8.24 -9.16 -2.98
C ASP A 177 -6.98 -10.04 -2.85
N LEU A 178 -7.12 -11.38 -2.83
CA LEU A 178 -5.95 -12.26 -2.81
C LEU A 178 -5.19 -12.15 -4.14
N GLU A 179 -3.90 -11.86 -4.05
CA GLU A 179 -2.98 -12.02 -5.16
C GLU A 179 -1.92 -13.08 -4.83
N VAL A 180 -1.55 -13.85 -5.84
CA VAL A 180 -0.60 -14.95 -5.69
C VAL A 180 0.59 -14.68 -6.60
N LEU A 181 1.79 -14.70 -6.03
CA LEU A 181 3.02 -14.54 -6.80
C LEU A 181 3.95 -15.72 -6.55
N VAL A 182 4.18 -16.54 -7.57
CA VAL A 182 5.15 -17.63 -7.55
C VAL A 182 6.49 -17.11 -8.04
N LEU A 183 7.47 -17.19 -7.16
CA LEU A 183 8.84 -16.77 -7.38
C LEU A 183 9.74 -17.99 -7.48
N THR A 184 10.48 -18.06 -8.57
CA THR A 184 11.42 -19.15 -8.83
C THR A 184 12.83 -18.62 -8.78
N SER A 185 13.73 -19.34 -8.13
CA SER A 185 15.13 -18.96 -8.03
C SER A 185 16.01 -20.14 -8.41
N SER A 186 17.12 -19.83 -9.09
CA SER A 186 18.13 -20.83 -9.42
C SER A 186 19.08 -21.11 -8.25
N ARG A 187 19.12 -20.21 -7.25
CA ARG A 187 20.01 -20.30 -6.08
C ARG A 187 19.29 -20.50 -4.76
N THR A 188 18.01 -20.14 -4.67
CA THR A 188 17.15 -20.30 -3.49
C THR A 188 15.95 -21.19 -3.82
N VAL A 189 15.26 -21.66 -2.78
CA VAL A 189 14.04 -22.47 -2.95
C VAL A 189 12.95 -21.62 -3.57
N SER A 190 12.29 -22.10 -4.62
CA SER A 190 11.11 -21.46 -5.19
C SER A 190 9.98 -21.37 -4.16
N TYR A 191 9.27 -20.25 -4.10
CA TYR A 191 8.23 -19.99 -3.11
C TYR A 191 7.03 -19.29 -3.74
N ALA A 192 5.86 -19.46 -3.13
CA ALA A 192 4.67 -18.66 -3.38
C ALA A 192 4.55 -17.57 -2.32
N LEU A 193 4.23 -16.36 -2.75
CA LEU A 193 3.83 -15.25 -1.91
C LEU A 193 2.33 -15.04 -2.05
N PHE A 194 1.62 -15.07 -0.92
CA PHE A 194 0.24 -14.64 -0.85
C PHE A 194 0.21 -13.20 -0.36
N ALA A 195 -0.30 -12.33 -1.23
CA ALA A 195 -0.43 -10.90 -0.98
C ALA A 195 -1.89 -10.61 -0.65
N LEU A 196 -2.13 -10.09 0.55
CA LEU A 196 -3.47 -9.79 1.06
C LEU A 196 -3.51 -8.40 1.66
N PRO A 197 -4.60 -7.65 1.51
CA PRO A 197 -4.71 -6.37 2.17
C PRO A 197 -4.76 -6.56 3.70
N LEU A 198 -3.86 -5.86 4.41
CA LEU A 198 -3.86 -5.77 5.88
C LEU A 198 -5.15 -5.07 6.35
N LEU A 199 -5.65 -4.10 5.59
CA LEU A 199 -6.87 -3.36 5.92
C LEU A 199 -7.94 -3.71 4.89
N GLY A 200 -9.05 -4.28 5.34
CA GLY A 200 -10.16 -4.63 4.45
C GLY A 200 -10.90 -3.38 3.93
N GLU A 201 -11.72 -3.56 2.89
CA GLU A 201 -12.51 -2.48 2.26
C GLU A 201 -13.55 -1.82 3.19
N LYS A 202 -13.90 -2.45 4.31
CA LYS A 202 -14.82 -1.90 5.31
C LYS A 202 -14.14 -0.75 6.06
N SER A 203 -14.17 0.44 5.45
CA SER A 203 -14.50 1.78 5.96
C SER A 203 -14.17 2.24 7.40
N GLN A 204 -13.74 1.39 8.32
CA GLN A 204 -13.35 1.75 9.69
C GLN A 204 -12.04 2.57 9.73
N TRP A 205 -11.39 2.75 8.58
CA TRP A 205 -10.08 3.40 8.43
C TRP A 205 -10.11 4.62 7.52
N ASP A 206 -11.21 4.82 6.79
CA ASP A 206 -11.42 6.06 6.04
C ASP A 206 -11.88 7.08 7.06
N PRO A 207 -11.04 8.05 7.45
CA PRO A 207 -11.44 8.90 8.54
C PRO A 207 -12.48 9.91 8.10
N LYS A 208 -12.82 10.02 6.80
CA LYS A 208 -14.06 10.69 6.39
C LYS A 208 -15.27 9.92 6.93
N LYS A 209 -15.24 8.59 6.85
CA LYS A 209 -16.28 7.73 7.44
C LYS A 209 -16.19 7.63 8.96
N LEU A 210 -14.99 7.76 9.56
CA LEU A 210 -14.87 7.92 11.01
C LEU A 210 -15.37 9.29 11.48
N LEU A 211 -15.16 10.37 10.72
CA LEU A 211 -15.74 11.69 11.01
C LEU A 211 -17.26 11.68 10.90
N ASP A 212 -17.81 10.87 9.99
CA ASP A 212 -19.26 10.69 9.84
C ASP A 212 -19.86 9.75 10.91
N ALA A 213 -19.07 8.85 11.52
CA ALA A 213 -19.55 7.79 12.41
C ALA A 213 -19.10 7.89 13.88
N GLU A 214 -18.00 8.59 14.17
CA GLU A 214 -17.46 8.83 15.50
C GLU A 214 -17.58 10.31 15.89
N ASP A 215 -17.48 10.58 17.19
CA ASP A 215 -17.52 11.93 17.74
C ASP A 215 -16.44 12.81 17.06
N PRO A 216 -16.80 13.96 16.46
CA PRO A 216 -15.84 14.94 15.91
C PRO A 216 -14.77 15.36 16.91
N GLU A 217 -15.01 15.17 18.22
CA GLU A 217 -14.00 15.37 19.25
C GLU A 217 -12.86 14.33 19.26
N LEU A 218 -12.95 13.24 18.50
CA LEU A 218 -11.94 12.18 18.46
C LEU A 218 -11.00 12.25 17.26
N VAL A 219 -11.32 13.08 16.25
CA VAL A 219 -10.50 13.28 15.05
C VAL A 219 -10.38 14.79 14.80
N PHE A 220 -9.25 15.37 15.20
CA PHE A 220 -9.00 16.80 14.94
C PHE A 220 -8.37 16.97 13.55
N LEU A 221 -9.11 17.56 12.62
CA LEU A 221 -8.51 18.12 11.41
C LEU A 221 -8.14 19.57 11.73
N SER A 222 -6.87 19.93 11.60
CA SER A 222 -6.48 21.34 11.75
C SER A 222 -7.18 22.17 10.66
N ASP A 223 -7.56 23.40 11.02
CA ASP A 223 -8.17 24.35 10.10
C ASP A 223 -7.22 24.59 8.91
N GLY A 224 -7.49 23.92 7.79
CA GLY A 224 -6.63 23.89 6.60
C GLY A 224 -6.61 22.55 5.87
N PHE A 225 -6.87 21.44 6.57
CA PHE A 225 -7.00 20.11 5.97
C PHE A 225 -8.47 19.68 5.92
N GLN A 226 -9.10 19.78 4.74
CA GLN A 226 -10.51 19.36 4.53
C GLN A 226 -10.73 17.84 4.68
N ALA A 227 -9.65 17.06 4.78
CA ALA A 227 -9.65 15.65 5.08
C ALA A 227 -8.28 15.27 5.69
N PRO A 228 -8.22 14.24 6.55
CA PRO A 228 -6.94 13.72 6.99
C PRO A 228 -6.19 13.20 5.77
N ASN A 229 -4.89 13.46 5.74
CA ASN A 229 -4.03 13.24 4.60
C ASN A 229 -3.66 11.75 4.46
N PHE A 230 -4.66 10.86 4.48
CA PHE A 230 -4.53 9.49 3.99
C PHE A 230 -4.35 9.61 2.49
N SER A 231 -3.09 9.71 2.07
CA SER A 231 -2.73 9.75 0.67
C SER A 231 -2.93 8.36 0.05
N ALA A 232 -2.83 8.26 -1.27
CA ALA A 232 -2.67 6.98 -1.96
C ALA A 232 -1.50 6.11 -1.41
N ALA A 233 -0.62 6.67 -0.56
CA ALA A 233 0.45 5.93 0.11
C ALA A 233 -0.03 5.07 1.30
N THR A 234 -1.24 5.27 1.82
CA THR A 234 -1.85 4.41 2.84
C THR A 234 -2.88 3.43 2.27
N ASP A 235 -3.33 3.66 1.03
CA ASP A 235 -4.15 2.71 0.31
C ASP A 235 -3.34 1.44 0.05
N ALA A 236 -3.92 0.29 0.43
CA ALA A 236 -3.38 -1.04 0.20
C ALA A 236 -2.06 -1.35 0.93
N LEU A 237 -2.05 -1.21 2.27
CA LEU A 237 -1.15 -1.99 3.14
C LEU A 237 -1.29 -3.47 2.80
N THR A 238 -0.18 -4.15 2.49
CA THR A 238 -0.21 -5.54 2.03
C THR A 238 0.58 -6.43 2.98
N ILE A 239 -0.05 -7.52 3.41
CA ILE A 239 0.58 -8.63 4.10
C ILE A 239 1.06 -9.62 3.05
N PHE A 240 2.32 -10.02 3.17
CA PHE A 240 2.94 -11.09 2.40
C PHE A 240 3.17 -12.32 3.27
N ILE A 241 2.70 -13.47 2.78
CA ILE A 241 2.95 -14.75 3.42
C ILE A 241 3.66 -15.66 2.43
N GLY A 242 4.89 -16.05 2.76
CA GLY A 242 5.72 -16.89 1.93
C GLY A 242 5.56 -18.38 2.26
N TYR A 243 5.39 -19.21 1.22
CA TYR A 243 5.36 -20.67 1.32
C TYR A 243 6.34 -21.29 0.34
N PRO A 244 7.19 -22.25 0.75
CA PRO A 244 8.04 -22.97 -0.19
C PRO A 244 7.18 -23.81 -1.13
N LEU A 245 7.60 -23.94 -2.39
CA LEU A 245 6.91 -24.78 -3.38
C LEU A 245 7.34 -26.25 -3.33
N LYS A 246 8.39 -26.56 -2.56
CA LYS A 246 8.91 -27.91 -2.34
C LYS A 246 8.86 -28.25 -0.86
N ASP A 247 8.41 -29.45 -0.54
CA ASP A 247 8.31 -29.96 0.83
C ASP A 247 9.65 -30.52 1.39
N GLU A 248 10.79 -30.29 0.71
CA GLU A 248 12.07 -30.91 1.11
C GLU A 248 12.53 -30.49 2.52
N GLU A 249 12.94 -31.50 3.30
CA GLU A 249 13.41 -31.42 4.70
C GLU A 249 14.73 -30.64 4.89
N GLU A 250 15.33 -30.10 3.82
CA GLU A 250 16.70 -29.57 3.82
C GLU A 250 16.86 -28.07 4.13
N MET A 251 15.81 -27.34 4.51
CA MET A 251 16.03 -26.05 5.15
C MET A 251 16.19 -26.21 6.67
N LYS A 252 17.44 -26.49 7.08
CA LYS A 252 17.99 -26.14 8.41
C LYS A 252 18.12 -24.61 8.58
N LEU A 253 17.16 -23.84 8.08
CA LEU A 253 16.94 -22.48 8.54
C LEU A 253 15.94 -22.61 9.67
N ASP A 254 16.43 -22.43 10.89
CA ASP A 254 15.71 -22.50 12.17
C ASP A 254 14.54 -21.50 12.29
N GLY A 255 14.03 -20.95 11.19
CA GLY A 255 12.96 -19.96 11.14
C GLY A 255 11.85 -20.40 10.20
N ALA A 256 10.69 -20.71 10.77
CA ALA A 256 9.49 -19.91 10.53
C ALA A 256 9.59 -19.02 9.26
N TRP A 257 9.03 -19.46 8.12
CA TRP A 257 9.04 -18.62 6.91
C TRP A 257 8.38 -17.27 7.24
N PRO A 258 9.03 -16.14 6.88
CA PRO A 258 8.62 -14.85 7.40
C PRO A 258 7.26 -14.47 6.81
N LEU A 259 6.28 -14.35 7.69
CA LEU A 259 5.20 -13.40 7.49
C LEU A 259 5.87 -12.02 7.43
N PHE A 260 5.78 -11.35 6.29
CA PHE A 260 6.30 -10.00 6.14
C PHE A 260 5.14 -9.08 5.81
N VAL A 261 5.02 -8.00 6.56
CA VAL A 261 4.04 -6.96 6.26
C VAL A 261 4.80 -5.82 5.60
N GLU A 262 4.36 -5.43 4.40
CA GLU A 262 4.92 -4.27 3.73
C GLU A 262 4.26 -3.02 4.31
N TRP A 263 5.08 -2.23 5.00
CA TRP A 263 4.66 -0.98 5.60
C TRP A 263 5.08 0.21 4.73
N PRO A 264 4.20 1.19 4.50
CA PRO A 264 4.57 2.47 3.92
C PRO A 264 5.68 3.11 4.74
N ALA A 265 6.59 3.82 4.07
CA ALA A 265 7.68 4.52 4.74
C ALA A 265 7.22 5.54 5.81
N ARG A 266 5.95 5.95 5.78
CA ARG A 266 5.35 6.85 6.79
C ARG A 266 4.80 6.11 8.02
N MET A 267 4.70 4.78 8.00
CA MET A 267 4.16 3.95 9.09
C MET A 267 5.25 3.16 9.83
N MET A 268 6.38 3.83 10.11
CA MET A 268 7.55 3.20 10.72
C MET A 268 7.31 2.74 12.15
N LEU A 269 6.43 3.39 12.91
CA LEU A 269 6.15 2.96 14.27
C LEU A 269 5.27 1.72 14.25
N SER A 270 4.22 1.70 13.42
CA SER A 270 3.39 0.51 13.24
C SER A 270 4.18 -0.71 12.80
N SER A 271 5.14 -0.53 11.90
CA SER A 271 6.02 -1.63 11.49
C SER A 271 6.85 -2.22 12.62
N GLN A 272 7.24 -1.39 13.60
CA GLN A 272 8.01 -1.84 14.76
C GLN A 272 7.14 -2.46 15.86
N VAL A 273 5.93 -1.94 16.07
CA VAL A 273 5.06 -2.37 17.18
C VAL A 273 4.16 -3.53 16.83
N THR A 274 3.81 -3.69 15.55
CA THR A 274 3.15 -4.89 15.05
C THR A 274 4.22 -5.96 14.89
N GLN A 275 4.62 -6.53 16.04
CA GLN A 275 5.53 -7.67 16.06
C GLN A 275 4.87 -8.78 15.25
N THR A 276 5.47 -9.16 14.13
CA THR A 276 5.01 -10.31 13.37
C THR A 276 4.91 -11.50 14.32
N PRO A 277 3.72 -12.13 14.49
CA PRO A 277 3.60 -13.31 15.33
C PRO A 277 4.65 -14.34 14.88
N PRO A 278 5.38 -14.98 15.81
CA PRO A 278 6.36 -16.00 15.43
C PRO A 278 5.63 -17.07 14.61
N SER A 279 5.97 -17.22 13.33
CA SER A 279 5.23 -18.12 12.44
C SER A 279 5.50 -19.57 12.85
N SER A 280 4.50 -20.18 13.47
CA SER A 280 4.53 -21.61 13.78
C SER A 280 4.14 -22.41 12.55
N LYS A 281 4.76 -23.58 12.34
CA LYS A 281 4.33 -24.54 11.31
C LYS A 281 2.86 -24.97 11.48
N ALA A 282 2.28 -24.79 12.67
CA ALA A 282 0.90 -25.15 12.98
C ALA A 282 -0.12 -24.02 12.75
N GLN A 283 0.30 -22.76 12.65
CA GLN A 283 -0.62 -21.62 12.47
C GLN A 283 -1.00 -21.42 11.01
N SER A 284 -2.30 -21.26 10.75
CA SER A 284 -2.81 -20.97 9.40
C SER A 284 -2.53 -19.51 8.99
N SER A 285 -2.46 -19.23 7.68
CA SER A 285 -2.44 -17.85 7.15
C SER A 285 -3.53 -17.00 7.77
N VAL A 286 -4.74 -17.55 7.90
CA VAL A 286 -5.91 -16.81 8.39
C VAL A 286 -5.69 -16.35 9.82
N GLU A 287 -5.13 -17.21 10.67
CA GLU A 287 -4.83 -16.90 12.07
C GLU A 287 -3.70 -15.87 12.18
N LEU A 288 -2.65 -16.02 11.37
CA LEU A 288 -1.53 -15.09 11.30
C LEU A 288 -2.00 -13.70 10.85
N ILE A 289 -2.83 -13.64 9.81
CA ILE A 289 -3.42 -12.40 9.29
C ILE A 289 -4.34 -11.77 10.34
N ALA A 290 -5.22 -12.56 10.96
CA ALA A 290 -6.15 -12.06 11.97
C ALA A 290 -5.39 -11.49 13.17
N SER A 291 -4.38 -12.20 13.66
CA SER A 291 -3.52 -11.75 14.77
C SER A 291 -2.75 -10.49 14.41
N CYS A 292 -2.16 -10.41 13.21
CA CYS A 292 -1.47 -9.21 12.74
C CYS A 292 -2.42 -8.01 12.63
N LYS A 293 -3.62 -8.22 12.08
CA LYS A 293 -4.66 -7.18 11.97
C LYS A 293 -5.11 -6.68 13.32
N GLU A 294 -5.36 -7.59 14.25
CA GLU A 294 -5.78 -7.29 15.62
C GLU A 294 -4.71 -6.51 16.38
N MET A 295 -3.45 -6.95 16.30
CA MET A 295 -2.34 -6.28 16.98
C MET A 295 -2.11 -4.87 16.42
N PHE A 296 -2.10 -4.71 15.09
CA PHE A 296 -1.99 -3.40 14.46
C PHE A 296 -3.13 -2.47 14.91
N LEU A 297 -4.39 -2.95 14.85
CA LEU A 297 -5.57 -2.22 15.30
C LEU A 297 -5.47 -1.77 16.75
N GLN A 298 -5.06 -2.66 17.63
CA GLN A 298 -4.94 -2.38 19.05
C GLN A 298 -3.93 -1.25 19.30
N GLN A 299 -2.74 -1.33 18.70
CA GLN A 299 -1.70 -0.32 18.91
C GLN A 299 -2.06 1.02 18.26
N TRP A 300 -2.67 0.99 17.09
CA TRP A 300 -3.14 2.19 16.41
C TRP A 300 -4.22 2.90 17.22
N ARG A 301 -5.22 2.17 17.75
CA ARG A 301 -6.27 2.74 18.61
C ARG A 301 -5.69 3.32 19.89
N ARG A 302 -4.76 2.63 20.53
CA ARG A 302 -4.09 3.11 21.74
C ARG A 302 -3.39 4.46 21.54
N ARG A 303 -2.74 4.67 20.39
CA ARG A 303 -2.12 5.96 20.04
C ARG A 303 -3.15 7.04 19.79
N LYS A 304 -4.18 6.72 19.02
CA LYS A 304 -5.31 7.62 18.74
C LYS A 304 -5.98 8.08 20.03
N ASP A 305 -6.32 7.16 20.93
CA ASP A 305 -7.00 7.45 22.19
C ASP A 305 -6.14 8.29 23.13
N PHE A 306 -4.83 8.03 23.18
CA PHE A 306 -3.88 8.86 23.94
C PHE A 306 -3.86 10.30 23.40
N ILE A 307 -3.77 10.49 22.08
CA ILE A 307 -3.75 11.83 21.47
C ILE A 307 -5.10 12.54 21.67
N ALA A 308 -6.21 11.83 21.52
CA ALA A 308 -7.55 12.36 21.75
C ALA A 308 -7.73 12.83 23.19
N GLU A 309 -7.25 12.05 24.16
CA GLU A 309 -7.26 12.45 25.57
C GLU A 309 -6.30 13.62 25.85
N LEU A 310 -5.08 13.61 25.28
CA LEU A 310 -4.12 14.72 25.40
C LEU A 310 -4.75 16.05 24.99
N ARG A 311 -5.51 16.04 23.90
CA ARG A 311 -6.23 17.21 23.36
C ARG A 311 -7.25 17.82 24.33
N ARG A 312 -7.73 17.07 25.33
CA ARG A 312 -8.63 17.61 26.36
C ARG A 312 -7.91 18.52 27.35
N HIS A 313 -6.58 18.43 27.44
CA HIS A 313 -5.77 19.13 28.43
C HIS A 313 -4.83 20.17 27.84
N VAL A 314 -4.48 20.04 26.55
CA VAL A 314 -3.50 20.92 25.88
C VAL A 314 -3.97 21.32 24.48
N ILE A 315 -3.37 22.38 23.93
CA ILE A 315 -3.64 22.80 22.55
C ILE A 315 -2.77 21.95 21.61
N VAL A 316 -3.39 21.02 20.90
CA VAL A 316 -2.72 20.22 19.86
C VAL A 316 -2.64 21.04 18.57
N LEU A 317 -1.44 21.16 18.01
CA LEU A 317 -1.18 21.93 16.79
C LEU A 317 -1.25 21.05 15.55
N GLU A 318 -0.58 19.89 15.60
CA GLU A 318 -0.47 18.94 14.49
C GLU A 318 -0.23 17.54 15.05
N TYR A 319 -0.65 16.49 14.34
CA TYR A 319 -0.25 15.12 14.62
C TYR A 319 -0.15 14.31 13.33
N ASP A 320 0.57 13.20 13.39
CA ASP A 320 0.61 12.24 12.27
C ASP A 320 -0.73 11.48 12.19
N ALA A 321 -1.59 11.88 11.25
CA ALA A 321 -2.91 11.28 11.09
C ALA A 321 -2.87 9.84 10.53
N VAL A 322 -1.72 9.38 10.03
CA VAL A 322 -1.59 8.05 9.41
C VAL A 322 -1.19 7.01 10.45
N ASP A 323 -0.06 7.22 11.13
CA ASP A 323 0.48 6.25 12.10
C ASP A 323 0.20 6.65 13.55
N PHE A 324 -0.24 7.90 13.80
CA PHE A 324 -0.27 8.51 15.13
C PHE A 324 1.07 8.41 15.86
N SER A 325 2.17 8.42 15.10
CA SER A 325 3.52 8.22 15.62
C SER A 325 4.04 9.44 16.39
N GLN A 326 3.50 10.62 16.11
CA GLN A 326 3.93 11.87 16.72
C GLN A 326 2.79 12.88 16.85
N VAL A 327 2.93 13.78 17.83
CA VAL A 327 2.03 14.91 18.06
C VAL A 327 2.82 16.15 18.49
N PHE A 328 2.45 17.28 17.90
CA PHE A 328 2.92 18.62 18.23
C PHE A 328 1.84 19.32 19.04
N PHE A 329 2.20 19.81 20.22
CA PHE A 329 1.26 20.44 21.12
C PHE A 329 1.91 21.59 21.88
N MET A 330 1.06 22.48 22.36
CA MET A 330 1.43 23.69 23.06
C MET A 330 1.01 23.60 24.52
N LEU A 331 1.95 23.94 25.40
CA LEU A 331 1.74 24.07 26.83
C LEU A 331 2.04 25.49 27.28
N GLN A 332 1.31 25.92 28.30
CA GLN A 332 1.56 27.16 29.02
C GLN A 332 2.15 26.82 30.38
N GLU A 333 3.36 27.30 30.66
CA GLU A 333 4.04 27.05 31.94
C GLU A 333 4.43 28.36 32.63
N GLN A 334 4.23 28.40 33.95
CA GLN A 334 4.60 29.52 34.81
C GLN A 334 4.93 28.97 36.20
N LEU A 335 6.10 29.29 36.74
CA LEU A 335 6.56 28.80 38.05
C LEU A 335 5.70 29.37 39.19
N ASP A 336 5.50 30.69 39.18
CA ASP A 336 4.64 31.42 40.11
C ASP A 336 4.05 32.66 39.43
N ALA A 337 3.16 33.39 40.12
CA ALA A 337 2.50 34.58 39.57
C ALA A 337 3.48 35.73 39.20
N GLN A 338 4.73 35.70 39.68
CA GLN A 338 5.75 36.71 39.41
C GLN A 338 6.71 36.30 38.28
N SER A 339 6.74 35.01 37.94
CA SER A 339 7.58 34.43 36.91
C SER A 339 7.00 34.68 35.51
N PRO A 340 7.86 34.80 34.47
CA PRO A 340 7.39 35.01 33.12
C PRO A 340 6.56 33.84 32.62
N LEU A 341 5.42 34.13 32.00
CA LEU A 341 4.60 33.15 31.32
C LEU A 341 5.34 32.62 30.08
N ARG A 342 5.52 31.30 29.98
CA ARG A 342 6.15 30.67 28.82
C ARG A 342 5.12 29.89 28.03
N ILE A 343 5.06 30.16 26.73
CA ILE A 343 4.34 29.33 25.76
C ILE A 343 5.36 28.40 25.14
N ILE A 344 5.14 27.11 25.27
CA ILE A 344 6.11 26.06 24.95
C ILE A 344 5.49 25.17 23.88
N VAL A 345 6.19 24.99 22.77
CA VAL A 345 5.79 24.03 21.73
C VAL A 345 6.63 22.77 21.89
N LEU A 346 5.96 21.63 22.02
CA LEU A 346 6.57 20.34 22.23
C LEU A 346 6.19 19.38 21.11
N ARG A 347 7.13 18.51 20.76
CA ARG A 347 6.92 17.36 19.91
C ARG A 347 7.08 16.10 20.75
N LEU A 348 5.98 15.36 20.90
CA LEU A 348 5.96 14.00 21.44
C LEU A 348 6.07 13.01 20.28
N GLN A 349 6.99 12.06 20.38
CA GLN A 349 7.11 10.90 19.50
C GLN A 349 6.96 9.62 20.32
N PHE A 350 6.07 8.75 19.86
CA PHE A 350 5.94 7.41 20.42
C PHE A 350 7.09 6.52 19.95
N SER A 351 7.63 5.72 20.85
CA SER A 351 8.67 4.73 20.54
C SER A 351 8.08 3.32 20.55
N ALA A 352 8.73 2.37 19.87
CA ALA A 352 8.34 0.97 19.96
C ALA A 352 8.46 0.41 21.39
N ALA A 353 9.45 0.87 22.15
CA ALA A 353 9.68 0.48 23.55
C ALA A 353 8.47 0.80 24.44
N PHE A 354 7.85 1.97 24.27
CA PHE A 354 6.65 2.36 25.02
C PHE A 354 5.52 1.32 24.92
N PHE A 355 5.33 0.70 23.75
CA PHE A 355 4.24 -0.29 23.58
C PHE A 355 4.58 -1.65 24.20
N LEU A 356 5.86 -1.93 24.43
CA LEU A 356 6.34 -3.13 25.10
C LEU A 356 6.34 -2.98 26.62
N THR A 357 6.73 -1.81 27.13
CA THR A 357 6.92 -1.56 28.56
C THR A 357 5.74 -0.87 29.22
N ASN A 358 4.94 -0.14 28.44
CA ASN A 358 3.91 0.79 28.92
C ASN A 358 4.47 1.89 29.87
N CYS A 359 5.76 2.25 29.69
CA CYS A 359 6.44 3.26 30.51
C CYS A 359 6.54 4.60 29.77
N MET A 360 6.06 5.68 30.39
CA MET A 360 6.16 7.05 29.86
C MET A 360 7.59 7.52 29.63
N SER A 361 8.56 6.98 30.38
CA SER A 361 9.99 7.25 30.16
C SER A 361 10.49 6.86 28.77
N ASP A 362 9.78 5.98 28.07
CA ASP A 362 10.16 5.49 26.75
C ASP A 362 9.65 6.41 25.63
N LEU A 363 8.79 7.37 25.95
CA LEU A 363 8.34 8.40 25.02
C LEU A 363 9.44 9.44 24.79
N GLN A 364 9.57 9.89 23.56
CA GLN A 364 10.54 10.92 23.21
C GLN A 364 9.83 12.28 23.19
N LEU A 365 10.23 13.17 24.10
CA LEU A 365 9.72 14.52 24.16
C LEU A 365 10.82 15.50 23.77
N THR A 366 10.50 16.40 22.83
CA THR A 366 11.44 17.42 22.34
C THR A 366 10.81 18.80 22.41
N LEU A 367 11.57 19.77 22.88
CA LEU A 367 11.22 21.18 22.85
C LEU A 367 11.57 21.77 21.47
N LEU A 368 10.62 22.49 20.87
CA LEU A 368 10.84 23.21 19.63
C LEU A 368 11.10 24.69 19.95
N ASP A 369 12.31 25.16 19.68
CA ASP A 369 12.79 26.51 19.98
C ASP A 369 12.70 27.49 18.80
N GLY A 370 12.29 27.01 17.62
CA GLY A 370 12.03 27.84 16.44
C GLY A 370 13.28 28.21 15.62
N GLU A 371 14.48 27.78 16.04
CA GLU A 371 15.69 27.90 15.23
C GLU A 371 15.89 26.60 14.43
N GLY A 372 15.43 26.59 13.17
CA GLY A 372 15.31 25.41 12.30
C GLY A 372 16.60 24.65 11.94
N ALA A 373 17.69 24.81 12.69
CA ALA A 373 18.93 24.07 12.54
C ALA A 373 19.71 23.83 13.86
N ALA A 374 19.21 24.27 15.03
CA ALA A 374 19.83 24.03 16.33
C ALA A 374 19.20 22.82 17.03
N ASP A 375 19.99 22.11 17.82
CA ASP A 375 19.66 20.82 18.44
C ASP A 375 18.34 20.88 19.22
N SER A 376 17.31 20.17 18.72
CA SER A 376 16.05 19.99 19.44
C SER A 376 16.35 19.52 20.87
N VAL A 377 15.91 20.27 21.88
CA VAL A 377 16.24 19.94 23.26
C VAL A 377 15.38 18.76 23.72
N VAL A 378 16.03 17.62 23.93
CA VAL A 378 15.37 16.42 24.48
C VAL A 378 14.98 16.68 25.93
N VAL A 379 13.68 16.62 26.21
CA VAL A 379 13.13 16.74 27.56
C VAL A 379 13.04 15.33 28.14
N ALA A 380 13.99 14.97 28.99
CA ALA A 380 13.99 13.66 29.64
C ALA A 380 12.76 13.52 30.55
N LEU A 381 11.94 12.50 30.31
CA LEU A 381 10.82 12.15 31.17
C LEU A 381 11.32 11.32 32.36
N GLY A 382 10.78 11.57 33.55
CA GLY A 382 11.15 10.84 34.75
C GLY A 382 10.79 9.35 34.65
N VAL A 383 11.50 8.51 35.41
CA VAL A 383 11.20 7.07 35.51
C VAL A 383 9.75 6.87 35.93
N SER A 384 8.99 6.16 35.11
CA SER A 384 7.57 5.87 35.35
C SER A 384 7.37 4.37 35.59
N SER A 385 6.49 4.01 36.51
CA SER A 385 6.00 2.63 36.62
C SER A 385 5.07 2.27 35.45
N PRO A 386 4.99 0.98 35.06
CA PRO A 386 4.03 0.53 34.06
C PRO A 386 2.60 0.88 34.49
N LEU A 387 1.77 1.35 33.55
CA LEU A 387 0.35 1.61 33.84
C LEU A 387 -0.38 0.29 34.19
N PRO A 388 -1.22 0.28 35.25
CA PRO A 388 -1.68 -0.94 35.90
C PRO A 388 -2.91 -1.63 35.28
N SER A 389 -3.49 -1.14 34.18
CA SER A 389 -4.81 -1.58 33.71
C SER A 389 -4.77 -2.26 32.32
N PRO A 390 -5.67 -3.24 32.07
CA PRO A 390 -5.88 -3.84 30.75
C PRO A 390 -6.96 -3.13 29.90
N ASP A 391 -7.58 -2.05 30.40
CA ASP A 391 -8.65 -1.31 29.70
C ASP A 391 -8.10 -0.04 29.01
N ALA A 392 -8.05 -0.05 27.67
CA ALA A 392 -7.38 0.96 26.86
C ALA A 392 -7.90 2.41 27.06
N ALA A 393 -9.20 2.56 27.37
CA ALA A 393 -9.81 3.87 27.60
C ALA A 393 -9.46 4.44 28.99
N ALA A 394 -9.39 3.58 30.01
CA ALA A 394 -8.93 3.95 31.34
C ALA A 394 -7.41 4.23 31.36
N ASP A 395 -6.65 3.47 30.57
CA ASP A 395 -5.20 3.62 30.40
C ASP A 395 -4.84 4.96 29.76
N SER A 396 -5.62 5.43 28.79
CA SER A 396 -5.35 6.70 28.09
C SER A 396 -5.49 7.90 29.03
N LYS A 397 -6.53 7.94 29.87
CA LYS A 397 -6.75 9.02 30.87
C LYS A 397 -5.65 9.07 31.92
N ALA A 398 -5.36 7.93 32.55
CA ALA A 398 -4.31 7.84 33.56
C ALA A 398 -2.93 8.14 32.94
N GLY A 399 -2.68 7.62 31.73
CA GLY A 399 -1.44 7.82 30.99
C GLY A 399 -1.19 9.27 30.59
N VAL A 400 -2.20 9.98 30.07
CA VAL A 400 -2.07 11.41 29.72
C VAL A 400 -1.83 12.28 30.94
N ALA A 401 -2.56 12.05 32.04
CA ALA A 401 -2.36 12.81 33.27
C ALA A 401 -0.92 12.64 33.81
N GLN A 402 -0.44 11.39 33.87
CA GLN A 402 0.92 11.09 34.31
C GLN A 402 1.97 11.67 33.35
N PHE A 403 1.72 11.59 32.04
CA PHE A 403 2.59 12.17 31.01
C PHE A 403 2.72 13.68 31.17
N LEU A 404 1.60 14.41 31.33
CA LEU A 404 1.61 15.86 31.49
C LEU A 404 2.26 16.29 32.79
N GLU A 405 2.03 15.57 33.90
CA GLU A 405 2.70 15.85 35.17
C GLU A 405 4.22 15.67 35.05
N SER A 406 4.65 14.58 34.40
CA SER A 406 6.07 14.27 34.19
C SER A 406 6.73 15.29 33.28
N THR A 407 6.05 15.67 32.20
CA THR A 407 6.45 16.72 31.27
C THR A 407 6.63 18.05 31.99
N ARG A 408 5.62 18.46 32.77
CA ARG A 408 5.65 19.71 33.53
C ARG A 408 6.81 19.75 34.52
N LYS A 409 7.01 18.69 35.30
CA LYS A 409 8.15 18.57 36.22
C LYS A 409 9.47 18.71 35.46
N SER A 410 9.65 18.00 34.35
CA SER A 410 10.88 18.07 33.55
C SER A 410 11.12 19.45 32.95
N LEU A 411 10.08 20.15 32.49
CA LEU A 411 10.18 21.53 31.99
C LEU A 411 10.53 22.52 33.10
N LEU A 412 9.97 22.35 34.29
CA LEU A 412 10.33 23.17 35.44
C LEU A 412 11.81 23.00 35.81
N ARG A 413 12.31 21.76 35.86
CA ARG A 413 13.75 21.51 36.06
C ARG A 413 14.60 22.18 34.98
N HIS A 414 14.17 22.06 33.72
CA HIS A 414 14.90 22.59 32.59
C HIS A 414 14.99 24.12 32.60
N PHE A 415 13.89 24.82 32.90
CA PHE A 415 13.86 26.28 32.85
C PHE A 415 14.23 26.98 34.16
N TYR A 416 14.04 26.32 35.30
CA TYR A 416 14.17 26.93 36.63
C TYR A 416 15.17 26.20 37.55
N GLY A 417 15.69 25.02 37.16
CA GLY A 417 16.71 24.30 37.91
C GLY A 417 16.20 23.52 39.13
N GLU A 418 14.89 23.31 39.25
CA GLU A 418 14.26 22.48 40.32
C GLU A 418 14.43 20.98 40.16
#